data_AF-A0A5A7WTV6-F1
#
_entry.id   AF-A0A5A7WTV6-F1
#
_cell.length_a   1.000
_cell.length_b   1.000
_cell.length_c   1.000
_cell.angle_alpha   90.00
_cell.angle_beta   90.00
_cell.angle_gamma   90.00
#
_symmetry.space_group_name_H-M   'P 1'
#
loop_
_entity.id
_entity.type
_entity.pdbx_description
1 polymer ?
#
loop_
_entity_poly.entity_id
_entity_poly.type
_entity_poly.pdbx_seq_one_letter_code
_entity_poly.pdbx_strand_id
1 'polypeptide(L)'
;MLHDAGFGGMPAPWGLVTWLPPGGAETLVANVDDYLPGAVDGWTWAVELITAAALDRRTEPLVAATVQVGRVVAELHAALAKTTTVATQQDAARWRGDGLATLEHVRALGDSVAVTCARARRTEIESILDGLGALAGTPIIEGHGDLHVGQILHSGDRFVVTDFDGNPVLPAPQRMLPVPAALDVAGMSQSLAHAAIVARKYTELDAVALAGADAVGRAAFLTEYARRLAELGHAELYDPGAMYAFRVQQVLREIVYAARHLPRWMYVPDAALPALLDEGIPT
;
A
#
# COMPACT_ATOMS: atom_id res chain seq x y z
N MET A 1 -7.43 -7.13 19.90
CA MET A 1 -6.77 -7.71 18.70
C MET A 1 -7.74 -7.72 17.51
N LEU A 2 -7.23 -7.83 16.27
CA LEU A 2 -8.03 -8.00 15.05
C LEU A 2 -8.92 -9.25 15.09
N HIS A 3 -8.39 -10.34 15.65
CA HIS A 3 -9.13 -11.59 15.86
C HIS A 3 -10.38 -11.38 16.74
N ASP A 4 -10.25 -10.65 17.86
CA ASP A 4 -11.39 -10.33 18.74
C ASP A 4 -12.44 -9.43 18.07
N ALA A 5 -12.05 -8.71 17.01
CA ALA A 5 -12.95 -7.91 16.18
C ALA A 5 -13.61 -8.74 15.06
N GLY A 6 -13.38 -10.06 15.00
CA GLY A 6 -13.97 -10.95 14.01
C GLY A 6 -13.28 -10.93 12.64
N PHE A 7 -12.09 -10.31 12.51
CA PHE A 7 -11.34 -10.32 11.26
C PHE A 7 -10.72 -11.70 11.00
N GLY A 8 -11.17 -12.37 9.94
CA GLY A 8 -10.67 -13.69 9.51
C GLY A 8 -9.70 -13.64 8.33
N GLY A 9 -9.35 -12.45 7.85
CA GLY A 9 -8.50 -12.22 6.68
C GLY A 9 -7.00 -12.22 6.97
N MET A 10 -6.55 -12.94 7.99
CA MET A 10 -5.14 -13.10 8.37
C MET A 10 -4.88 -14.54 8.80
N PRO A 11 -3.63 -15.04 8.81
CA PRO A 11 -3.30 -16.28 9.50
C PRO A 11 -3.86 -16.26 10.93
N ALA A 12 -4.54 -17.32 11.36
CA ALA A 12 -5.22 -17.30 12.65
C ALA A 12 -4.18 -17.23 13.78
N PRO A 13 -4.28 -16.25 14.69
CA PRO A 13 -3.33 -16.15 15.79
C PRO A 13 -3.65 -17.20 16.85
N TRP A 14 -2.62 -17.95 17.26
CA TRP A 14 -2.69 -18.92 18.35
C TRP A 14 -2.32 -18.28 19.68
N GLY A 15 -1.42 -17.31 19.66
CA GLY A 15 -1.04 -16.58 20.86
C GLY A 15 0.10 -15.59 20.65
N LEU A 16 0.23 -14.70 21.63
CA LEU A 16 1.32 -13.75 21.74
C LEU A 16 2.09 -14.02 23.04
N VAL A 17 3.40 -13.86 22.98
CA VAL A 17 4.28 -13.80 24.14
C VAL A 17 4.79 -12.37 24.25
N THR A 18 4.45 -11.72 25.36
CA THR A 18 4.90 -10.37 25.67
C THR A 18 5.86 -10.38 26.86
N TRP A 19 6.77 -9.42 26.90
CA TRP A 19 7.64 -9.15 28.03
C TRP A 19 7.28 -7.80 28.64
N LEU A 20 7.00 -7.79 29.94
CA LEU A 20 6.78 -6.59 30.72
C LEU A 20 7.98 -6.36 31.67
N PRO A 21 8.96 -5.52 31.29
CA PRO A 21 10.06 -5.16 32.19
C PRO A 21 9.56 -4.30 33.36
N PRO A 22 10.20 -4.38 34.55
CA PRO A 22 9.90 -3.47 35.66
C PRO A 22 10.03 -2.00 35.24
N GLY A 23 8.94 -1.26 35.28
CA GLY A 23 8.90 0.17 34.94
C GLY A 23 8.95 0.50 33.44
N GLY A 24 8.84 -0.50 32.54
CA GLY A 24 8.78 -0.28 31.10
C GLY A 24 7.44 -0.71 30.49
N ALA A 25 7.31 -0.48 29.18
CA ALA A 25 6.13 -0.87 28.41
C ALA A 25 6.16 -2.36 28.07
N GLU A 26 4.97 -2.96 27.98
CA GLU A 26 4.80 -4.31 27.44
C GLU A 26 5.34 -4.37 26.00
N THR A 27 6.16 -5.37 25.70
CA THR A 27 6.84 -5.52 24.40
C THR A 27 6.55 -6.90 23.82
N LEU A 28 6.16 -6.97 22.54
CA LEU A 28 6.00 -8.24 21.84
C LEU A 28 7.34 -8.96 21.70
N VAL A 29 7.40 -10.23 22.10
CA VAL A 29 8.60 -11.09 22.01
C VAL A 29 8.43 -12.16 20.95
N ALA A 30 7.24 -12.77 20.88
CA ALA A 30 6.90 -13.76 19.87
C ALA A 30 5.40 -13.74 19.59
N ASN A 31 5.03 -13.97 18.33
CA ASN A 31 3.69 -14.36 17.93
C ASN A 31 3.72 -15.80 17.40
N VAL A 32 2.59 -16.48 17.51
CA VAL A 32 2.37 -17.79 16.92
C VAL A 32 1.07 -17.71 16.14
N ASP A 33 1.17 -17.94 14.83
CA ASP A 33 0.05 -17.87 13.89
C ASP A 33 -0.04 -19.17 13.07
N ASP A 34 -1.19 -19.42 12.47
CA ASP A 34 -1.39 -20.54 11.54
C ASP A 34 -0.34 -20.54 10.43
N TYR A 35 0.27 -21.70 10.20
CA TYR A 35 1.05 -21.93 8.99
C TYR A 35 0.10 -22.22 7.82
N LEU A 36 0.30 -21.51 6.71
CA LEU A 36 -0.50 -21.67 5.49
C LEU A 36 0.28 -22.46 4.43
N PRO A 37 0.19 -23.81 4.41
CA PRO A 37 0.92 -24.62 3.44
C PRO A 37 0.46 -24.32 2.01
N GLY A 38 1.41 -24.11 1.11
CA GLY A 38 1.12 -23.79 -0.29
C GLY A 38 0.58 -22.39 -0.54
N ALA A 39 0.65 -21.49 0.45
CA ALA A 39 0.38 -20.08 0.21
C ALA A 39 1.37 -19.49 -0.80
N VAL A 40 0.84 -18.73 -1.76
CA VAL A 40 1.61 -18.03 -2.78
C VAL A 40 1.76 -16.58 -2.35
N ASP A 41 2.97 -16.04 -2.46
CA ASP A 41 3.23 -14.66 -2.08
C ASP A 41 2.59 -13.65 -3.05
N GLY A 42 2.41 -12.45 -2.51
CA GLY A 42 1.92 -11.26 -3.18
C GLY A 42 2.39 -11.00 -4.60
N TRP A 43 3.71 -10.97 -4.74
CA TRP A 43 4.35 -10.60 -5.99
C TRP A 43 4.15 -11.70 -7.02
N THR A 44 4.20 -12.96 -6.61
CA THR A 44 3.98 -14.10 -7.50
C THR A 44 2.56 -14.08 -8.08
N TRP A 45 1.51 -14.09 -7.26
CA TRP A 45 0.14 -14.15 -7.79
C TRP A 45 -0.22 -12.90 -8.61
N ALA A 46 0.22 -11.71 -8.18
CA ALA A 46 -0.13 -10.47 -8.85
C ALA A 46 0.53 -10.37 -10.23
N VAL A 47 1.83 -10.69 -10.32
CA VAL A 47 2.56 -10.68 -11.59
C VAL A 47 2.01 -11.73 -12.55
N GLU A 48 1.72 -12.94 -12.06
CA GLU A 48 1.14 -14.02 -12.90
C GLU A 48 -0.22 -13.63 -13.47
N LEU A 49 -1.15 -13.12 -12.64
CA LEU A 49 -2.48 -12.73 -13.09
C LEU A 49 -2.45 -11.53 -14.05
N ILE A 50 -1.61 -10.53 -13.80
CA ILE A 50 -1.45 -9.38 -14.71
C ILE A 50 -0.84 -9.83 -16.04
N THR A 51 0.18 -10.69 -16.00
CA THR A 51 0.82 -11.25 -17.20
C THR A 51 -0.21 -12.04 -18.04
N ALA A 52 -0.97 -12.93 -17.40
CA ALA A 52 -2.01 -13.70 -18.07
C ALA A 52 -3.11 -12.80 -18.66
N ALA A 53 -3.56 -11.80 -17.92
CA ALA A 53 -4.58 -10.85 -18.41
C ALA A 53 -4.11 -10.08 -19.65
N ALA A 54 -2.84 -9.67 -19.69
CA ALA A 54 -2.25 -8.98 -20.82
C ALA A 54 -2.04 -9.88 -22.04
N LEU A 55 -1.57 -11.13 -21.83
CA LEU A 55 -1.34 -12.11 -22.92
C LEU A 55 -2.65 -12.61 -23.53
N ASP A 56 -3.57 -13.05 -22.69
CA ASP A 56 -4.80 -13.72 -23.12
C ASP A 56 -5.91 -12.73 -23.48
N ARG A 57 -5.75 -11.44 -23.17
CA ARG A 57 -6.81 -10.42 -23.24
C ARG A 57 -8.05 -10.81 -22.41
N ARG A 58 -7.84 -11.52 -21.30
CA ARG A 58 -8.88 -12.00 -20.38
C ARG A 58 -8.59 -11.50 -18.98
N THR A 59 -9.36 -10.52 -18.54
CA THR A 59 -9.13 -9.81 -17.27
C THR A 59 -9.91 -10.41 -16.11
N GLU A 60 -10.81 -11.36 -16.36
CA GLU A 60 -11.73 -11.90 -15.36
C GLU A 60 -11.03 -12.52 -14.15
N PRO A 61 -9.96 -13.33 -14.29
CA PRO A 61 -9.25 -13.87 -13.13
C PRO A 61 -8.54 -12.79 -12.31
N LEU A 62 -7.93 -11.81 -12.98
CA LEU A 62 -7.29 -10.67 -12.33
C LEU A 62 -8.31 -9.83 -11.54
N VAL A 63 -9.44 -9.50 -12.17
CA VAL A 63 -10.53 -8.75 -11.54
C VAL A 63 -11.10 -9.52 -10.34
N ALA A 64 -11.31 -10.83 -10.47
CA ALA A 64 -11.81 -11.65 -9.37
C ALA A 64 -10.85 -11.63 -8.17
N ALA A 65 -9.54 -11.76 -8.42
CA ALA A 65 -8.54 -11.68 -7.37
C ALA A 65 -8.50 -10.29 -6.72
N THR A 66 -8.44 -9.21 -7.50
CA THR A 66 -8.35 -7.84 -6.94
C THR A 66 -9.64 -7.41 -6.22
N VAL A 67 -10.81 -7.93 -6.60
CA VAL A 67 -12.06 -7.82 -5.83
C VAL A 67 -11.90 -8.50 -4.46
N GLN A 68 -11.43 -9.75 -4.41
CA GLN A 68 -11.23 -10.43 -3.12
C GLN A 68 -10.23 -9.68 -2.22
N VAL A 69 -9.15 -9.14 -2.81
CA VAL A 69 -8.19 -8.31 -2.09
C VAL A 69 -8.83 -7.01 -1.59
N GLY A 70 -9.64 -6.33 -2.41
CA GLY A 70 -10.38 -5.13 -1.99
C GLY A 70 -11.32 -5.41 -0.81
N ARG A 71 -11.99 -6.57 -0.85
CA ARG A 71 -12.87 -7.03 0.23
C ARG A 71 -12.11 -7.28 1.53
N VAL A 72 -11.02 -8.04 1.50
CA VAL A 72 -10.28 -8.37 2.74
C VAL A 72 -9.64 -7.12 3.36
N VAL A 73 -9.18 -6.17 2.55
CA VAL A 73 -8.64 -4.88 3.05
C VAL A 73 -9.74 -4.00 3.66
N ALA A 74 -10.94 -3.97 3.07
CA ALA A 74 -12.07 -3.28 3.67
C ALA A 74 -12.51 -3.91 5.00
N GLU A 75 -12.51 -5.24 5.08
CA GLU A 75 -12.81 -5.97 6.31
C GLU A 75 -11.75 -5.76 7.40
N LEU A 76 -10.48 -5.63 7.01
CA LEU A 76 -9.40 -5.24 7.91
C LEU A 76 -9.66 -3.86 8.52
N HIS A 77 -9.91 -2.85 7.69
CA HIS A 77 -10.16 -1.49 8.18
C HIS A 77 -11.45 -1.38 9.01
N ALA A 78 -12.50 -2.11 8.65
CA ALA A 78 -13.72 -2.20 9.46
C ALA A 78 -13.45 -2.81 10.84
N ALA A 79 -12.63 -3.87 10.92
CA ALA A 79 -12.25 -4.46 12.21
C ALA A 79 -11.40 -3.51 13.08
N LEU A 80 -10.68 -2.59 12.45
CA LEU A 80 -9.90 -1.53 13.10
C LEU A 80 -10.72 -0.27 13.40
N ALA A 81 -11.98 -0.19 12.97
CA ALA A 81 -12.81 1.02 13.16
C ALA A 81 -12.96 1.40 14.65
N LYS A 82 -12.85 0.46 15.58
CA LYS A 82 -12.86 0.73 17.03
C LYS A 82 -11.66 1.54 17.54
N THR A 83 -10.57 1.60 16.77
CA THR A 83 -9.36 2.37 17.09
C THR A 83 -9.42 3.78 16.49
N THR A 84 -10.54 4.15 15.86
CA THR A 84 -10.63 5.39 15.11
C THR A 84 -10.43 6.60 16.02
N THR A 85 -9.51 7.46 15.62
CA THR A 85 -9.33 8.80 16.16
C THR A 85 -9.35 9.82 15.03
N VAL A 86 -9.13 11.09 15.34
CA VAL A 86 -9.14 12.19 14.35
C VAL A 86 -7.73 12.73 14.21
N ALA A 87 -7.26 12.87 12.97
CA ALA A 87 -5.94 13.40 12.67
C ALA A 87 -5.76 14.81 13.24
N THR A 88 -4.68 15.02 13.98
CA THR A 88 -4.30 16.34 14.46
C THR A 88 -3.57 17.14 13.38
N GLN A 89 -3.39 18.45 13.62
CA GLN A 89 -2.51 19.28 12.79
C GLN A 89 -1.06 18.75 12.74
N GLN A 90 -0.60 18.12 13.83
CA GLN A 90 0.73 17.52 13.89
C GLN A 90 0.84 16.27 13.01
N ASP A 91 -0.22 15.47 12.91
CA ASP A 91 -0.25 14.29 12.02
C ASP A 91 -0.18 14.71 10.55
N ALA A 92 -1.02 15.67 10.14
CA ALA A 92 -1.02 16.21 8.79
C ALA A 92 0.33 16.86 8.42
N ALA A 93 0.90 17.66 9.33
CA ALA A 93 2.22 18.25 9.15
C ALA A 93 3.33 17.20 9.03
N ARG A 94 3.24 16.09 9.77
CA ARG A 94 4.18 14.97 9.69
C ARG A 94 4.13 14.31 8.31
N TRP A 95 2.95 13.90 7.83
CA TRP A 95 2.85 13.22 6.52
C TRP A 95 3.37 14.10 5.37
N ARG A 96 2.99 15.38 5.36
CA ARG A 96 3.53 16.38 4.42
C ARG A 96 5.05 16.50 4.54
N GLY A 97 5.55 16.69 5.76
CA GLY A 97 6.97 16.86 6.04
C GLY A 97 7.80 15.65 5.60
N ASP A 98 7.33 14.44 5.89
CA ASP A 98 7.97 13.18 5.50
C ASP A 98 8.02 13.02 3.98
N GLY A 99 6.92 13.37 3.28
CA GLY A 99 6.88 13.37 1.83
C GLY A 99 7.90 14.33 1.22
N LEU A 100 7.93 15.59 1.69
CA LEU A 100 8.86 16.60 1.21
C LEU A 100 10.32 16.24 1.52
N ALA A 101 10.60 15.71 2.71
CA ALA A 101 11.93 15.24 3.09
C ALA A 101 12.38 14.06 2.21
N THR A 102 11.46 13.14 1.87
CA THR A 102 11.74 12.04 0.95
C THR A 102 12.05 12.55 -0.46
N LEU A 103 11.30 13.55 -0.96
CA LEU A 103 11.58 14.19 -2.24
C LEU A 103 12.99 14.81 -2.27
N GLU A 104 13.40 15.51 -1.21
CA GLU A 104 14.76 16.08 -1.13
C GLU A 104 15.83 14.98 -1.13
N HIS A 105 15.60 13.87 -0.40
CA HIS A 105 16.49 12.71 -0.47
C HIS A 105 16.59 12.14 -1.89
N VAL A 106 15.47 11.95 -2.59
CA VAL A 106 15.43 11.48 -3.97
C VAL A 106 16.27 12.38 -4.87
N ARG A 107 16.11 13.70 -4.75
CA ARG A 107 16.82 14.67 -5.60
C ARG A 107 18.33 14.68 -5.38
N ALA A 108 18.79 14.25 -4.20
CA ALA A 108 20.21 14.14 -3.85
C ALA A 108 20.88 12.81 -4.31
N LEU A 109 20.11 11.86 -4.86
CA LEU A 109 20.64 10.58 -5.35
C LEU A 109 21.37 10.74 -6.70
N GLY A 110 22.05 9.67 -7.13
CA GLY A 110 22.59 9.56 -8.49
C GLY A 110 21.50 9.52 -9.56
N ASP A 111 21.90 9.69 -10.83
CA ASP A 111 20.96 9.80 -11.94
C ASP A 111 20.23 8.47 -12.23
N SER A 112 18.93 8.60 -12.44
CA SER A 112 18.00 7.57 -12.93
C SER A 112 16.83 8.29 -13.61
N VAL A 113 15.91 7.53 -14.23
CA VAL A 113 14.73 8.12 -14.88
C VAL A 113 13.83 8.78 -13.83
N ALA A 114 13.58 8.10 -12.71
CA ALA A 114 12.76 8.61 -11.61
C ALA A 114 13.39 9.83 -10.95
N VAL A 115 14.70 9.81 -10.68
CA VAL A 115 15.40 10.94 -10.04
C VAL A 115 15.39 12.16 -10.97
N THR A 116 15.62 11.97 -12.27
CA THR A 116 15.53 13.04 -13.27
C THR A 116 14.12 13.61 -13.34
N CYS A 117 13.10 12.74 -13.37
CA CYS A 117 11.68 13.13 -13.34
C CYS A 117 11.35 13.95 -12.08
N ALA A 118 11.77 13.48 -10.90
CA ALA A 118 11.54 14.16 -9.62
C ALA A 118 12.18 15.56 -9.56
N ARG A 119 13.37 15.72 -10.18
CA ARG A 119 14.02 17.04 -10.30
C ARG A 119 13.26 17.96 -11.26
N ALA A 120 12.84 17.44 -12.42
CA ALA A 120 12.16 18.21 -13.45
C ALA A 120 10.74 18.64 -13.03
N ARG A 121 9.99 17.77 -12.34
CA ARG A 121 8.59 18.00 -11.91
C ARG A 121 8.50 18.35 -10.42
N ARG A 122 9.56 18.89 -9.84
CA ARG A 122 9.67 19.18 -8.40
C ARG A 122 8.46 19.96 -7.86
N THR A 123 8.15 21.11 -8.45
CA THR A 123 7.08 22.01 -7.96
C THR A 123 5.71 21.34 -7.99
N GLU A 124 5.48 20.48 -8.97
CA GLU A 124 4.25 19.69 -9.04
C GLU A 124 4.19 18.67 -7.91
N ILE A 125 5.27 17.91 -7.69
CA ILE A 125 5.34 16.93 -6.60
C ILE A 125 5.20 17.62 -5.24
N GLU A 126 5.83 18.78 -5.03
CA GLU A 126 5.68 19.60 -3.82
C GLU A 126 4.20 20.00 -3.61
N SER A 127 3.53 20.47 -4.66
CA SER A 127 2.10 20.83 -4.58
C SER A 127 1.20 19.63 -4.27
N ILE A 128 1.53 18.44 -4.78
CA ILE A 128 0.79 17.21 -4.49
C ILE A 128 0.96 16.84 -3.00
N LEU A 129 2.19 16.86 -2.51
CA LEU A 129 2.53 16.51 -1.12
C LEU A 129 2.01 17.55 -0.11
N ASP A 130 1.94 18.83 -0.50
CA ASP A 130 1.34 19.89 0.32
C ASP A 130 -0.13 19.58 0.66
N GLY A 131 -0.85 18.88 -0.22
CA GLY A 131 -2.22 18.42 0.03
C GLY A 131 -2.36 17.53 1.27
N LEU A 132 -1.32 16.78 1.65
CA LEU A 132 -1.32 15.97 2.88
C LEU A 132 -1.43 16.83 4.15
N GLY A 133 -0.98 18.10 4.09
CA GLY A 133 -1.10 19.05 5.19
C GLY A 133 -2.55 19.47 5.49
N ALA A 134 -3.49 19.22 4.56
CA ALA A 134 -4.91 19.54 4.73
C ALA A 134 -5.71 18.39 5.39
N LEU A 135 -5.08 17.25 5.69
CA LEU A 135 -5.76 16.07 6.23
C LEU A 135 -6.09 16.14 7.73
N ALA A 136 -5.77 17.24 8.41
CA ALA A 136 -6.19 17.42 9.79
C ALA A 136 -7.73 17.39 9.89
N GLY A 137 -8.26 16.63 10.85
CA GLY A 137 -9.70 16.39 10.96
C GLY A 137 -10.21 15.13 10.25
N THR A 138 -9.38 14.44 9.46
CA THR A 138 -9.76 13.16 8.83
C THR A 138 -9.72 12.00 9.83
N PRO A 139 -10.56 10.97 9.69
CA PRO A 139 -10.46 9.74 10.48
C PRO A 139 -9.13 9.03 10.24
N ILE A 140 -8.53 8.54 11.33
CA ILE A 140 -7.32 7.73 11.32
C ILE A 140 -7.53 6.48 12.16
N ILE A 141 -6.96 5.36 11.72
CA ILE A 141 -7.06 4.05 12.35
C ILE A 141 -5.66 3.50 12.65
N GLU A 142 -5.55 2.51 13.53
CA GLU A 142 -4.33 1.70 13.69
C GLU A 142 -4.19 0.74 12.48
N GLY A 143 -4.10 1.33 11.29
CA GLY A 143 -4.00 0.65 10.00
C GLY A 143 -2.72 -0.17 9.87
N HIS A 144 -2.58 -0.83 8.72
CA HIS A 144 -1.39 -1.64 8.44
C HIS A 144 -0.13 -0.76 8.33
N GLY A 145 -0.24 0.44 7.73
CA GLY A 145 0.84 1.43 7.64
C GLY A 145 1.92 1.13 6.60
N ASP A 146 1.91 -0.05 5.96
CA ASP A 146 2.84 -0.47 4.90
C ASP A 146 2.21 -1.52 3.97
N LEU A 147 0.91 -1.40 3.70
CA LEU A 147 0.19 -2.39 2.91
C LEU A 147 0.63 -2.38 1.43
N HIS A 148 1.05 -3.55 0.92
CA HIS A 148 1.43 -3.76 -0.48
C HIS A 148 1.19 -5.22 -0.89
N VAL A 149 1.30 -5.56 -2.19
CA VAL A 149 0.98 -6.92 -2.68
C VAL A 149 1.75 -7.99 -1.91
N GLY A 150 3.03 -7.76 -1.61
CA GLY A 150 3.87 -8.69 -0.83
C GLY A 150 3.33 -9.11 0.54
N GLN A 151 2.40 -8.33 1.13
CA GLN A 151 1.74 -8.66 2.41
C GLN A 151 0.38 -9.35 2.22
N ILE A 152 0.05 -9.72 0.99
CA ILE A 152 -1.19 -10.39 0.62
C ILE A 152 -0.83 -11.77 0.11
N LEU A 153 -1.01 -12.79 0.95
CA LEU A 153 -0.82 -14.18 0.54
C LEU A 153 -2.10 -14.72 -0.09
N HIS A 154 -1.95 -15.51 -1.16
CA HIS A 154 -3.04 -16.28 -1.75
C HIS A 154 -2.94 -17.74 -1.25
N SER A 155 -3.96 -18.22 -0.53
CA SER A 155 -3.96 -19.56 0.05
C SER A 155 -5.31 -20.24 -0.20
N GLY A 156 -5.30 -21.31 -0.98
CA GLY A 156 -6.55 -21.98 -1.40
C GLY A 156 -7.38 -21.06 -2.30
N ASP A 157 -8.56 -20.68 -1.83
CA ASP A 157 -9.52 -19.79 -2.50
C ASP A 157 -9.65 -18.41 -1.82
N ARG A 158 -8.73 -18.08 -0.91
CA ARG A 158 -8.77 -16.83 -0.14
C ARG A 158 -7.45 -16.06 -0.20
N PHE A 159 -7.56 -14.76 0.03
CA PHE A 159 -6.43 -13.87 0.30
C PHE A 159 -6.37 -13.54 1.78
N VAL A 160 -5.15 -13.46 2.32
CA VAL A 160 -4.90 -13.10 3.72
C VAL A 160 -3.82 -12.02 3.81
N VAL A 161 -4.00 -11.12 4.76
CA VAL A 161 -3.08 -10.04 5.11
C VAL A 161 -2.07 -10.54 6.15
N THR A 162 -0.81 -10.17 5.98
CA THR A 162 0.31 -10.51 6.88
C THR A 162 1.11 -9.26 7.25
N ASP A 163 2.10 -9.41 8.15
CA ASP A 163 3.10 -8.39 8.47
C ASP A 163 2.54 -7.06 9.01
N PHE A 164 1.94 -7.13 10.20
CA PHE A 164 1.37 -5.97 10.90
C PHE A 164 2.39 -5.17 11.71
N ASP A 165 3.70 -5.33 11.47
CA ASP A 165 4.77 -4.63 12.21
C ASP A 165 4.93 -3.15 11.81
N GLY A 166 4.17 -2.72 10.79
CA GLY A 166 4.24 -1.39 10.20
C GLY A 166 5.52 -1.17 9.39
N ASN A 167 5.73 0.07 8.94
CA ASN A 167 6.82 0.36 7.99
C ASN A 167 8.22 0.13 8.62
N PRO A 168 9.03 -0.81 8.11
CA PRO A 168 10.31 -1.19 8.73
C PRO A 168 11.37 -0.08 8.66
N VAL A 169 11.24 0.90 7.76
CA VAL A 169 12.17 2.03 7.67
C VAL A 169 11.89 3.12 8.69
N LEU A 170 10.75 3.07 9.39
CA LEU A 170 10.43 4.00 10.46
C LEU A 170 10.96 3.50 11.82
N PRO A 171 11.32 4.41 12.75
CA PRO A 171 11.54 4.07 14.16
C PRO A 171 10.30 3.39 14.77
N ALA A 172 10.50 2.43 15.68
CA ALA A 172 9.41 1.64 16.28
C ALA A 172 8.22 2.47 16.82
N PRO A 173 8.41 3.61 17.53
CA PRO A 173 7.29 4.43 17.99
C PRO A 173 6.46 5.06 16.86
N GLN A 174 7.05 5.19 15.66
CA GLN A 174 6.38 5.76 14.48
C GLN A 174 5.67 4.70 13.64
N ARG A 175 6.06 3.41 13.74
CA ARG A 175 5.41 2.30 13.02
C ARG A 175 3.97 2.06 13.46
N MET A 176 3.68 2.40 14.72
CA MET A 176 2.38 2.19 15.37
C MET A 176 1.49 3.44 15.34
N LEU A 177 1.88 4.50 14.63
CA LEU A 177 1.07 5.72 14.58
C LEU A 177 -0.17 5.48 13.72
N PRO A 178 -1.35 5.93 14.15
CA PRO A 178 -2.55 5.82 13.33
C PRO A 178 -2.40 6.55 11.99
N VAL A 179 -2.99 5.97 10.95
CA VAL A 179 -2.93 6.44 9.57
C VAL A 179 -4.34 6.58 8.99
N PRO A 180 -4.55 7.46 8.00
CA PRO A 180 -5.77 7.43 7.21
C PRO A 180 -5.82 6.12 6.44
N ALA A 181 -7.00 5.50 6.31
CA ALA A 181 -7.16 4.27 5.54
C ALA A 181 -6.69 4.44 4.08
N ALA A 182 -6.76 5.66 3.54
CA ALA A 182 -6.25 6.02 2.22
C ALA A 182 -4.74 5.75 2.04
N LEU A 183 -3.94 5.75 3.11
CA LEU A 183 -2.52 5.42 3.02
C LEU A 183 -2.31 3.96 2.63
N ASP A 184 -3.01 3.03 3.29
CA ASP A 184 -2.92 1.59 3.00
C ASP A 184 -3.49 1.26 1.62
N VAL A 185 -4.62 1.86 1.27
CA VAL A 185 -5.26 1.68 -0.05
C VAL A 185 -4.36 2.24 -1.16
N ALA A 186 -3.67 3.35 -0.94
CA ALA A 186 -2.70 3.91 -1.86
C ALA A 186 -1.48 3.01 -2.03
N GLY A 187 -0.93 2.47 -0.94
CA GLY A 187 0.17 1.51 -0.96
C GLY A 187 -0.18 0.27 -1.79
N MET A 188 -1.33 -0.34 -1.51
CA MET A 188 -1.80 -1.52 -2.23
C MET A 188 -2.06 -1.25 -3.72
N SER A 189 -2.74 -0.14 -4.04
CA SER A 189 -3.03 0.27 -5.43
C SER A 189 -1.76 0.56 -6.22
N GLN A 190 -0.79 1.26 -5.61
CA GLN A 190 0.50 1.53 -6.25
C GLN A 190 1.33 0.25 -6.42
N SER A 191 1.25 -0.68 -5.48
CA SER A 191 1.93 -1.96 -5.56
C SER A 191 1.40 -2.85 -6.70
N LEU A 192 0.10 -2.80 -7.01
CA LEU A 192 -0.46 -3.43 -8.22
C LEU A 192 0.13 -2.82 -9.51
N ALA A 193 0.28 -1.49 -9.57
CA ALA A 193 0.94 -0.85 -10.70
C ALA A 193 2.42 -1.28 -10.82
N HIS A 194 3.11 -1.46 -9.70
CA HIS A 194 4.47 -2.02 -9.69
C HIS A 194 4.50 -3.47 -10.19
N ALA A 195 3.52 -4.31 -9.84
CA ALA A 195 3.42 -5.67 -10.35
C ALA A 195 3.24 -5.70 -11.88
N ALA A 196 2.52 -4.74 -12.47
CA ALA A 196 2.44 -4.59 -13.93
C ALA A 196 3.80 -4.24 -14.58
N ILE A 197 4.59 -3.38 -13.93
CA ILE A 197 5.96 -3.05 -14.39
C ILE A 197 6.87 -4.28 -14.31
N VAL A 198 6.77 -5.05 -13.23
CA VAL A 198 7.49 -6.32 -13.06
C VAL A 198 7.08 -7.34 -14.12
N ALA A 199 5.78 -7.50 -14.40
CA ALA A 199 5.27 -8.38 -15.45
C ALA A 199 5.90 -8.05 -16.82
N ARG A 200 5.93 -6.77 -17.20
CA ARG A 200 6.58 -6.30 -18.44
C ARG A 200 8.10 -6.52 -18.46
N LYS A 201 8.74 -6.49 -17.29
CA LYS A 201 10.19 -6.68 -17.19
C LYS A 201 10.60 -8.11 -17.55
N TYR A 202 9.78 -9.09 -17.19
CA TYR A 202 10.08 -10.51 -17.35
C TYR A 202 9.35 -11.19 -18.51
N THR A 203 8.34 -10.53 -19.10
CA THR A 203 7.58 -11.03 -20.24
C THR A 203 7.40 -9.93 -21.28
N GLU A 204 7.58 -10.25 -22.57
CA GLU A 204 7.20 -9.32 -23.64
C GLU A 204 5.68 -9.19 -23.71
N LEU A 205 5.17 -8.03 -23.31
CA LEU A 205 3.75 -7.73 -23.23
C LEU A 205 3.41 -6.53 -24.10
N ASP A 206 2.28 -6.60 -24.82
CA ASP A 206 1.72 -5.45 -25.51
C ASP A 206 1.39 -4.34 -24.50
N ALA A 207 1.87 -3.13 -24.77
CA ALA A 207 1.76 -2.01 -23.85
C ALA A 207 0.30 -1.62 -23.58
N VAL A 208 -0.56 -1.69 -24.60
CA VAL A 208 -1.99 -1.36 -24.47
C VAL A 208 -2.71 -2.43 -23.65
N ALA A 209 -2.42 -3.71 -23.88
CA ALA A 209 -2.95 -4.83 -23.08
C ALA A 209 -2.61 -4.67 -21.60
N LEU A 210 -1.34 -4.42 -21.31
CA LEU A 210 -0.84 -4.32 -19.95
C LEU A 210 -1.43 -3.10 -19.24
N ALA A 211 -1.49 -1.95 -19.90
CA ALA A 211 -2.14 -0.76 -19.35
C ALA A 211 -3.63 -1.02 -19.05
N GLY A 212 -4.33 -1.74 -19.93
CA GLY A 212 -5.71 -2.15 -19.68
C GLY A 212 -5.86 -3.11 -18.48
N ALA A 213 -4.97 -4.09 -18.35
CA ALA A 213 -4.95 -5.03 -17.24
C ALA A 213 -4.64 -4.33 -15.89
N ASP A 214 -3.65 -3.44 -15.85
CA ASP A 214 -3.34 -2.62 -14.67
C ASP A 214 -4.54 -1.76 -14.26
N ALA A 215 -5.09 -0.99 -15.20
CA ALA A 215 -6.21 -0.09 -14.93
C ALA A 215 -7.44 -0.83 -14.41
N VAL A 216 -7.83 -1.95 -15.04
CA VAL A 216 -9.01 -2.73 -14.61
C VAL A 216 -8.78 -3.42 -13.26
N GLY A 217 -7.56 -3.92 -13.01
CA GLY A 217 -7.20 -4.56 -11.74
C GLY A 217 -7.28 -3.57 -10.57
N ARG A 218 -6.68 -2.38 -10.72
CA ARG A 218 -6.74 -1.31 -9.72
C ARG A 218 -8.16 -0.77 -9.53
N ALA A 219 -8.92 -0.56 -10.61
CA ALA A 219 -10.30 -0.10 -10.53
C ALA A 219 -11.20 -1.09 -9.79
N ALA A 220 -11.03 -2.39 -10.05
CA ALA A 220 -11.77 -3.45 -9.36
C ALA A 220 -11.44 -3.50 -7.86
N PHE A 221 -10.16 -3.39 -7.48
CA PHE A 221 -9.74 -3.29 -6.08
C PHE A 221 -10.38 -2.08 -5.38
N LEU A 222 -10.23 -0.88 -5.95
CA LEU A 222 -10.72 0.37 -5.34
C LEU A 222 -12.24 0.38 -5.21
N THR A 223 -12.94 -0.08 -6.26
CA THR A 223 -14.41 -0.15 -6.28
C THR A 223 -14.91 -1.11 -5.21
N GLU A 224 -14.34 -2.32 -5.13
CA GLU A 224 -14.77 -3.30 -4.14
C GLU A 224 -14.43 -2.86 -2.72
N TYR A 225 -13.24 -2.29 -2.50
CA TYR A 225 -12.86 -1.78 -1.20
C TYR A 225 -13.85 -0.72 -0.69
N ALA A 226 -14.13 0.31 -1.49
CA ALA A 226 -15.06 1.37 -1.11
C ALA A 226 -16.48 0.84 -0.89
N ARG A 227 -16.95 -0.03 -1.79
CA ARG A 227 -18.27 -0.67 -1.71
C ARG A 227 -18.40 -1.50 -0.42
N ARG A 228 -17.43 -2.38 -0.15
CA ARG A 228 -17.44 -3.28 1.00
C ARG A 228 -17.33 -2.51 2.32
N LEU A 229 -16.47 -1.49 2.39
CA LEU A 229 -16.34 -0.66 3.58
C LEU A 229 -17.64 0.07 3.90
N ALA A 230 -18.33 0.58 2.88
CA ALA A 230 -19.65 1.19 3.03
C ALA A 230 -20.73 0.18 3.49
N GLU A 231 -20.74 -1.05 2.94
CA GLU A 231 -21.64 -2.12 3.40
C GLU A 231 -21.44 -2.49 4.87
N LEU A 232 -20.20 -2.37 5.35
CA LEU A 232 -19.83 -2.61 6.75
C LEU A 232 -20.14 -1.40 7.66
N GLY A 233 -20.67 -0.31 7.11
CA GLY A 233 -21.07 0.88 7.87
C GLY A 233 -19.93 1.83 8.22
N HIS A 234 -18.81 1.76 7.49
CA HIS A 234 -17.57 2.49 7.78
C HIS A 234 -17.06 3.34 6.61
N ALA A 235 -17.96 3.80 5.73
CA ALA A 235 -17.61 4.59 4.56
C ALA A 235 -16.82 5.87 4.91
N GLU A 236 -17.06 6.44 6.09
CA GLU A 236 -16.39 7.63 6.61
C GLU A 236 -14.89 7.45 6.83
N LEU A 237 -14.39 6.22 6.99
CA LEU A 237 -12.97 5.96 7.19
C LEU A 237 -12.13 6.19 5.94
N TYR A 238 -12.76 6.27 4.76
CA TYR A 238 -12.06 6.37 3.48
C TYR A 238 -12.40 7.64 2.72
N ASP A 239 -11.40 8.50 2.57
CA ASP A 239 -11.41 9.62 1.64
C ASP A 239 -10.46 9.33 0.46
N PRO A 240 -10.97 9.12 -0.77
CA PRO A 240 -10.14 8.89 -1.93
C PRO A 240 -9.31 10.12 -2.35
N GLY A 241 -9.65 11.34 -1.89
CA GLY A 241 -8.93 12.57 -2.24
C GLY A 241 -7.45 12.57 -1.84
N ALA A 242 -7.08 11.83 -0.79
CA ALA A 242 -5.70 11.70 -0.33
C ALA A 242 -4.87 10.66 -1.10
N MET A 243 -5.53 9.80 -1.91
CA MET A 243 -4.89 8.63 -2.55
C MET A 243 -3.71 9.02 -3.43
N TYR A 244 -3.88 10.04 -4.25
CA TYR A 244 -2.85 10.43 -5.22
C TYR A 244 -1.57 10.90 -4.52
N ALA A 245 -1.70 11.72 -3.47
CA ALA A 245 -0.55 12.20 -2.71
C ALA A 245 0.18 11.06 -1.97
N PHE A 246 -0.56 10.11 -1.37
CA PHE A 246 0.06 8.94 -0.75
C PHE A 246 0.72 7.99 -1.76
N ARG A 247 0.15 7.82 -2.96
CA ARG A 247 0.81 7.06 -4.04
C ARG A 247 2.13 7.70 -4.46
N VAL A 248 2.15 9.03 -4.62
CA VAL A 248 3.39 9.76 -4.96
C VAL A 248 4.42 9.60 -3.84
N GLN A 249 4.00 9.76 -2.58
CA GLN A 249 4.88 9.56 -1.42
C GLN A 249 5.45 8.12 -1.40
N GLN A 250 4.64 7.09 -1.72
CA GLN A 250 5.08 5.70 -1.80
C GLN A 250 6.17 5.52 -2.86
N VAL A 251 5.97 6.02 -4.08
CA VAL A 251 6.97 5.89 -5.16
C VAL A 251 8.27 6.61 -4.79
N LEU A 252 8.19 7.78 -4.14
CA LEU A 252 9.39 8.47 -3.64
C LEU A 252 10.16 7.63 -2.61
N ARG A 253 9.45 6.96 -1.69
CA ARG A 253 10.07 6.03 -0.73
C ARG A 253 10.76 4.86 -1.44
N GLU A 254 10.12 4.32 -2.49
CA GLU A 254 10.69 3.21 -3.26
C GLU A 254 11.96 3.61 -4.03
N ILE A 255 12.05 4.85 -4.54
CA ILE A 255 13.29 5.36 -5.15
C ILE A 255 14.42 5.34 -4.12
N VAL A 256 14.17 5.87 -2.91
CA VAL A 256 15.17 5.91 -1.83
C VAL A 256 15.57 4.49 -1.41
N TYR A 257 14.59 3.60 -1.26
CA TYR A 257 14.84 2.20 -0.93
C TYR A 257 15.68 1.49 -1.99
N ALA A 258 15.30 1.60 -3.27
CA ALA A 258 16.03 1.01 -4.38
C ALA A 258 17.49 1.52 -4.41
N ALA A 259 17.69 2.83 -4.27
CA ALA A 259 19.04 3.40 -4.30
C ALA A 259 19.94 2.94 -3.12
N ARG A 260 19.36 2.70 -1.94
CA ARG A 260 20.13 2.39 -0.72
C ARG A 260 20.29 0.90 -0.45
N HIS A 261 19.27 0.11 -0.75
CA HIS A 261 19.16 -1.28 -0.27
C HIS A 261 19.01 -2.30 -1.38
N LEU A 262 18.39 -1.93 -2.50
CA LEU A 262 18.16 -2.86 -3.60
C LEU A 262 18.30 -2.20 -4.98
N PRO A 263 19.53 -1.84 -5.43
CA PRO A 263 19.74 -1.06 -6.66
C PRO A 263 19.11 -1.69 -7.92
N ARG A 264 19.05 -3.02 -7.98
CA ARG A 264 18.39 -3.75 -9.08
C ARG A 264 16.87 -3.50 -9.19
N TRP A 265 16.24 -2.94 -8.15
CA TRP A 265 14.82 -2.61 -8.13
C TRP A 265 14.51 -1.26 -8.80
N MET A 266 15.51 -0.41 -9.07
CA MET A 266 15.32 0.96 -9.57
C MET A 266 14.48 1.05 -10.86
N TYR A 267 14.47 0.01 -11.69
CA TYR A 267 13.63 -0.03 -12.89
C TYR A 267 12.13 0.11 -12.60
N VAL A 268 11.68 -0.28 -11.40
CA VAL A 268 10.27 -0.15 -10.98
C VAL A 268 9.90 1.32 -10.76
N PRO A 269 10.53 2.06 -9.82
CA PRO A 269 10.22 3.47 -9.67
C PRO A 269 10.59 4.32 -10.90
N ASP A 270 11.59 3.92 -11.70
CA ASP A 270 11.92 4.56 -12.98
C ASP A 270 10.76 4.57 -13.98
N ALA A 271 9.96 3.52 -14.00
CA ALA A 271 8.74 3.46 -14.79
C ALA A 271 7.52 4.02 -14.04
N ALA A 272 7.46 3.86 -12.71
CA ALA A 272 6.29 4.20 -11.92
C ALA A 272 6.10 5.71 -11.70
N LEU A 273 7.16 6.46 -11.38
CA LEU A 273 7.01 7.90 -11.07
C LEU A 273 6.51 8.70 -12.27
N PRO A 274 7.11 8.59 -13.48
CA PRO A 274 6.60 9.32 -14.65
C PRO A 274 5.15 8.92 -14.98
N ALA A 275 4.85 7.62 -14.97
CA ALA A 275 3.50 7.12 -15.28
C ALA A 275 2.45 7.62 -14.28
N LEU A 276 2.77 7.63 -12.98
CA LEU A 276 1.88 8.14 -11.94
C LEU A 276 1.64 9.64 -12.10
N LEU A 277 2.68 10.42 -12.41
CA LEU A 277 2.52 11.85 -12.59
C LEU A 277 1.80 12.21 -13.90
N ASP A 278 1.85 11.34 -14.91
CA ASP A 278 1.09 11.48 -16.16
C ASP A 278 -0.39 11.05 -16.01
N GLU A 279 -0.69 10.13 -15.08
CA GLU A 279 -2.06 9.77 -14.67
C GLU A 279 -2.79 10.98 -14.07
N GLY A 280 -2.07 11.80 -13.29
CA GLY A 280 -2.61 13.01 -12.65
C GLY A 280 -3.56 12.72 -11.48
N ILE A 281 -4.14 13.78 -10.92
CA ILE A 281 -5.21 13.63 -9.93
C ILE A 281 -6.46 13.14 -10.68
N PRO A 282 -7.07 11.99 -10.30
CA PRO A 282 -8.34 11.56 -10.89
C PRO A 282 -9.38 12.68 -10.71
N THR A 283 -9.91 13.18 -11.83
CA THR A 283 -10.98 14.20 -11.86
C THR A 283 -12.33 13.61 -11.54
#